data_AF-A0A2V5IGK3-F1
#
_entry.id   AF-A0A2V5IGK3-F1
#
_cell.length_a   1.000
_cell.length_b   1.000
_cell.length_c   1.000
_cell.angle_alpha   90.00
_cell.angle_beta   90.00
_cell.angle_gamma   90.00
#
_symmetry.space_group_name_H-M   'P 1'
#
loop_
_entity.id
_entity.type
_entity.pdbx_description
1 polymer ?
#
loop_
_entity_poly.entity_id
_entity_poly.type
_entity_poly.pdbx_seq_one_letter_code
_entity_poly.pdbx_strand_id
1 'polypeptide(L)'
;MFYSIPWQSFLVQQVPPGEFTSTRDTSSLIVEDAPDHVRPYVIRHYSHARAVTVDTQLYRFYVTGPSSGYAFTLMGTNAPHSDALGVLPHIHQKHYENFYCNKGSFQLWAQGGNDTQQTRVLSSGDYGSVPRNVTHTFQIQDPDTEMTGVIVPGGFEDLFYYLGTNATDTTHTPYIPSSSDSSSTTGPDSSTISTLQSFDVYAELSFTPRTDTVNGTAPANTVWHTGANALAATAGDPYFIANGWGPKYLNSQYGYQIVAPFVTATQAQDTNYTLSTISMSTTPSTVTVPTWSFPGACAFQVQEGRVVVQIGDYAATELGSGDVAFIPGGVEFKYYSEAYFSKVLFVSSGSDGLDQKLVDGGEEWSSVSFPADW
;
A
#
# COMPACT_ATOMS: atom_id res chain seq x y z
N MET A 1 -59.06 25.53 43.21
CA MET A 1 -58.40 24.44 43.96
C MET A 1 -57.06 24.18 43.29
N PHE A 2 -55.99 24.65 43.92
CA PHE A 2 -54.62 24.27 43.57
C PHE A 2 -54.32 22.94 44.26
N TYR A 3 -53.93 21.91 43.51
CA TYR A 3 -53.37 20.69 44.08
C TYR A 3 -52.01 20.40 43.45
N SER A 4 -51.03 20.39 44.33
CA SER A 4 -49.61 20.07 44.13
C SER A 4 -49.42 18.60 43.72
N ILE A 5 -48.54 18.36 42.74
CA ILE A 5 -47.99 17.03 42.43
C ILE A 5 -46.56 16.98 43.00
N PRO A 6 -46.20 15.98 43.83
CA PRO A 6 -44.87 15.87 44.40
C PRO A 6 -43.87 15.25 43.42
N TRP A 7 -42.65 15.76 43.46
CA TRP A 7 -41.48 15.23 42.76
C TRP A 7 -41.06 13.87 43.33
N GLN A 8 -40.99 12.85 42.48
CA GLN A 8 -40.31 11.59 42.81
C GLN A 8 -38.90 11.62 42.23
N SER A 9 -37.92 11.52 43.11
CA SER A 9 -36.50 11.33 42.82
C SER A 9 -36.25 9.94 42.23
N PHE A 10 -35.68 9.87 41.02
CA PHE A 10 -35.08 8.64 40.51
C PHE A 10 -33.68 8.47 41.11
N LEU A 11 -33.50 7.43 41.90
CA LEU A 11 -32.19 6.93 42.32
C LEU A 11 -31.47 6.35 41.09
N VAL A 12 -30.35 6.96 40.72
CA VAL A 12 -29.39 6.37 39.77
C VAL A 12 -28.65 5.26 40.52
N GLN A 13 -28.90 4.00 40.15
CA GLN A 13 -28.02 2.90 40.53
C GLN A 13 -26.68 3.07 39.81
N GLN A 14 -25.61 3.34 40.56
CA GLN A 14 -24.25 3.26 40.05
C GLN A 14 -23.93 1.80 39.72
N VAL A 15 -23.65 1.52 38.45
CA VAL A 15 -23.08 0.26 37.99
C VAL A 15 -21.59 0.27 38.37
N PRO A 16 -21.05 -0.80 39.00
CA PRO A 16 -19.62 -0.86 39.32
C PRO A 16 -18.79 -0.85 38.02
N PRO A 17 -17.56 -0.32 38.03
CA PRO A 17 -16.68 -0.41 36.88
C PRO A 17 -16.39 -1.88 36.60
N GLY A 18 -16.88 -2.38 35.47
CA GLY A 18 -16.56 -3.72 34.99
C GLY A 18 -15.08 -3.80 34.67
N GLU A 19 -14.43 -4.82 35.22
CA GLU A 19 -13.12 -5.27 34.75
C GLU A 19 -13.21 -5.52 33.25
N PHE A 20 -12.42 -4.80 32.46
CA PHE A 20 -12.16 -5.15 31.07
C PHE A 20 -11.37 -6.47 31.06
N THR A 21 -12.10 -7.59 31.07
CA THR A 21 -11.50 -8.88 30.72
C THR A 21 -11.16 -8.84 29.24
N SER A 22 -9.89 -8.59 28.93
CA SER A 22 -9.29 -8.87 27.63
C SER A 22 -9.52 -10.35 27.32
N THR A 23 -10.53 -10.65 26.50
CA THR A 23 -10.65 -11.95 25.87
C THR A 23 -9.47 -12.04 24.91
N ARG A 24 -8.40 -12.75 25.32
CA ARG A 24 -7.29 -13.09 24.43
C ARG A 24 -7.88 -13.71 23.17
N ASP A 25 -7.71 -13.04 22.03
CA ASP A 25 -7.99 -13.65 20.74
C ASP A 25 -6.98 -14.79 20.56
N THR A 26 -7.44 -16.03 20.72
CA THR A 26 -6.61 -17.24 20.67
C THR A 26 -6.31 -17.71 19.24
N SER A 27 -6.75 -16.97 18.24
CA SER A 27 -6.55 -17.33 16.84
C SER A 27 -5.11 -17.05 16.38
N SER A 28 -4.69 -17.73 15.31
CA SER A 28 -3.35 -17.58 14.72
C SER A 28 -3.09 -16.13 14.26
N LEU A 29 -1.84 -15.66 14.32
CA LEU A 29 -1.41 -14.41 13.69
C LEU A 29 -1.54 -14.50 12.16
N ILE A 30 -1.24 -15.68 11.60
CA ILE A 30 -1.34 -15.92 10.14
C ILE A 30 -2.80 -16.16 9.77
N VAL A 31 -3.28 -15.42 8.77
CA VAL A 31 -4.64 -15.49 8.21
C VAL A 31 -4.59 -15.70 6.69
N GLU A 32 -5.65 -16.30 6.15
CA GLU A 32 -5.81 -16.58 4.70
C GLU A 32 -6.52 -15.44 3.96
N ASP A 33 -7.41 -14.74 4.67
CA ASP A 33 -8.11 -13.54 4.22
C ASP A 33 -7.89 -12.43 5.25
N ALA A 34 -7.85 -11.18 4.80
CA ALA A 34 -7.83 -10.05 5.71
C ALA A 34 -9.03 -10.12 6.68
N PRO A 35 -8.83 -9.93 8.01
CA PRO A 35 -9.92 -9.98 8.98
C PRO A 35 -10.99 -8.93 8.71
N ASP A 36 -12.23 -9.18 9.13
CA ASP A 36 -13.35 -8.25 9.00
C ASP A 36 -13.38 -7.14 10.07
N HIS A 37 -12.34 -7.07 10.91
CA HIS A 37 -12.15 -6.09 11.97
C HIS A 37 -10.65 -5.85 12.23
N VAL A 38 -10.33 -4.77 12.95
CA VAL A 38 -8.95 -4.41 13.29
C VAL A 38 -8.36 -5.38 14.31
N ARG A 39 -7.25 -6.04 13.94
CA ARG A 39 -6.42 -6.88 14.81
C ARG A 39 -5.02 -7.08 14.21
N PRO A 40 -4.01 -7.51 14.97
CA PRO A 40 -2.75 -7.97 14.41
C PRO A 40 -2.95 -9.18 13.48
N TYR A 41 -2.28 -9.17 12.33
CA TYR A 41 -2.19 -10.34 11.48
C TYR A 41 -0.99 -10.30 10.53
N VAL A 42 -0.64 -11.48 10.03
CA VAL A 42 0.23 -11.71 8.88
C VAL A 42 -0.61 -12.42 7.83
N ILE A 43 -0.51 -12.01 6.57
CA ILE A 43 -1.12 -12.71 5.44
C ILE A 43 -0.01 -13.07 4.45
N ARG A 44 0.04 -14.34 4.06
CA ARG A 44 1.12 -14.86 3.21
C ARG A 44 0.90 -14.42 1.76
N HIS A 45 1.99 -14.32 1.02
CA HIS A 45 1.93 -14.01 -0.39
C HIS A 45 1.04 -15.01 -1.13
N TYR A 46 0.14 -14.51 -1.99
CA TYR A 46 -0.83 -15.28 -2.74
C TYR A 46 -1.89 -16.04 -1.94
N SER A 47 -2.02 -15.80 -0.62
CA SER A 47 -3.21 -16.25 0.14
C SER A 47 -4.49 -15.81 -0.58
N HIS A 48 -5.59 -16.49 -0.34
CA HIS A 48 -6.87 -16.22 -1.00
C HIS A 48 -7.25 -14.73 -0.95
N ALA A 49 -7.12 -14.06 0.19
CA ALA A 49 -7.22 -12.60 0.32
C ALA A 49 -8.43 -11.99 -0.41
N ARG A 50 -9.59 -12.65 -0.33
CA ARG A 50 -10.82 -12.35 -1.07
C ARG A 50 -10.60 -12.13 -2.56
N ALA A 51 -9.91 -13.07 -3.20
CA ALA A 51 -9.52 -12.94 -4.60
C ALA A 51 -10.70 -12.70 -5.53
N VAL A 52 -10.54 -11.72 -6.42
CA VAL A 52 -11.45 -11.45 -7.54
C VAL A 52 -10.66 -11.29 -8.83
N THR A 53 -11.26 -11.70 -9.95
CA THR A 53 -10.72 -11.45 -11.27
C THR A 53 -11.52 -10.38 -12.01
N VAL A 54 -10.83 -9.46 -12.67
CA VAL A 54 -11.39 -8.58 -13.70
C VAL A 54 -10.67 -8.92 -15.00
N ASP A 55 -11.38 -9.57 -15.91
CA ASP A 55 -10.80 -10.24 -17.08
C ASP A 55 -9.56 -11.10 -16.71
N THR A 56 -8.36 -10.74 -17.17
CA THR A 56 -7.12 -11.49 -16.93
C THR A 56 -6.38 -11.08 -15.66
N GLN A 57 -6.82 -10.02 -14.96
CA GLN A 57 -6.17 -9.48 -13.77
C GLN A 57 -6.77 -10.15 -12.52
N LEU A 58 -5.92 -10.70 -11.66
CA LEU A 58 -6.31 -11.28 -10.38
C LEU A 58 -5.88 -10.34 -9.24
N TYR A 59 -6.86 -9.87 -8.48
CA TYR A 59 -6.69 -8.97 -7.34
C TYR A 59 -6.79 -9.71 -6.02
N ARG A 60 -5.89 -9.39 -5.09
CA ARG A 60 -5.86 -9.88 -3.70
C ARG A 60 -5.79 -8.71 -2.73
N PHE A 61 -6.61 -8.74 -1.68
CA PHE A 61 -6.76 -7.63 -0.73
C PHE A 61 -6.13 -7.99 0.62
N TYR A 62 -4.83 -7.73 0.74
CA TYR A 62 -4.04 -8.10 1.91
C TYR A 62 -4.38 -7.24 3.14
N VAL A 63 -4.65 -5.95 2.93
CA VAL A 63 -5.19 -5.03 3.93
C VAL A 63 -6.40 -4.33 3.32
N THR A 64 -7.52 -4.31 4.05
CA THR A 64 -8.81 -3.77 3.61
C THR A 64 -9.25 -2.60 4.50
N GLY A 65 -10.30 -1.88 4.12
CA GLY A 65 -10.97 -0.92 4.99
C GLY A 65 -11.35 -1.55 6.33
N PRO A 66 -12.15 -2.63 6.37
CA PRO A 66 -12.50 -3.31 7.63
C PRO A 66 -11.29 -3.77 8.46
N SER A 67 -10.25 -4.35 7.83
CA SER A 67 -9.09 -4.86 8.57
C SER A 67 -8.17 -3.76 9.10
N SER A 68 -8.14 -2.59 8.45
CA SER A 68 -7.32 -1.44 8.83
C SER A 68 -8.06 -0.37 9.64
N GLY A 69 -9.39 -0.51 9.83
CA GLY A 69 -10.21 0.56 10.39
C GLY A 69 -10.32 1.76 9.44
N TYR A 70 -10.36 1.49 8.14
CA TYR A 70 -10.43 2.44 7.03
C TYR A 70 -9.19 3.34 6.88
N ALA A 71 -8.06 2.93 7.45
CA ALA A 71 -6.81 3.68 7.34
C ALA A 71 -6.26 3.65 5.90
N PHE A 72 -6.12 2.46 5.32
CA PHE A 72 -5.61 2.27 3.96
C PHE A 72 -5.97 0.86 3.46
N THR A 73 -5.93 0.69 2.14
CA THR A 73 -6.00 -0.60 1.45
C THR A 73 -4.62 -0.94 0.89
N LEU A 74 -4.17 -2.19 1.07
CA LEU A 74 -2.96 -2.73 0.45
C LEU A 74 -3.38 -3.98 -0.32
N MET A 75 -3.25 -3.92 -1.64
CA MET A 75 -3.70 -4.97 -2.55
C MET A 75 -2.61 -5.36 -3.53
N GLY A 76 -2.58 -6.63 -3.92
CA GLY A 76 -1.75 -7.14 -5.01
C GLY A 76 -2.59 -7.41 -6.25
N THR A 77 -2.04 -7.07 -7.42
CA THR A 77 -2.63 -7.37 -8.72
C THR A 77 -1.62 -8.16 -9.54
N ASN A 78 -1.96 -9.40 -9.88
CA ASN A 78 -1.16 -10.25 -10.75
C ASN A 78 -1.86 -10.37 -12.09
N ALA A 79 -1.11 -10.19 -13.18
CA ALA A 79 -1.68 -10.20 -14.52
C ALA A 79 -0.65 -10.61 -15.59
N PRO A 80 -1.10 -11.26 -16.67
CA PRO A 80 -0.28 -11.46 -17.85
C PRO A 80 -0.19 -10.17 -18.68
N HIS A 81 0.68 -10.19 -19.70
CA HIS A 81 0.77 -9.16 -20.72
C HIS A 81 -0.61 -8.82 -21.34
N SER A 82 -0.83 -7.54 -21.67
CA SER A 82 -1.97 -7.09 -22.48
C SER A 82 -1.55 -6.03 -23.49
N ASP A 83 -2.03 -6.15 -24.73
CA ASP A 83 -1.91 -5.12 -25.77
C ASP A 83 -2.84 -3.92 -25.54
N ALA A 84 -3.80 -4.05 -24.61
CA ALA A 84 -4.76 -3.01 -24.27
C ALA A 84 -4.50 -2.43 -22.86
N LEU A 85 -5.15 -1.30 -22.55
CA LEU A 85 -5.10 -0.74 -21.20
C LEU A 85 -5.68 -1.71 -20.17
N GLY A 86 -5.12 -1.69 -18.97
CA GLY A 86 -5.62 -2.46 -17.82
C GLY A 86 -6.86 -1.86 -17.16
N VAL A 87 -7.16 -0.59 -17.45
CA VAL A 87 -8.38 0.11 -17.01
C VAL A 87 -8.59 1.35 -17.90
N LEU A 88 -9.83 1.76 -18.16
CA LEU A 88 -10.07 3.03 -18.85
C LEU A 88 -9.59 4.22 -17.99
N PRO A 89 -9.12 5.33 -18.61
CA PRO A 89 -8.65 6.49 -17.87
C PRO A 89 -9.72 7.08 -16.94
N HIS A 90 -9.33 7.41 -15.72
CA HIS A 90 -10.23 7.92 -14.69
C HIS A 90 -9.48 8.74 -13.63
N ILE A 91 -10.25 9.32 -12.70
CA ILE A 91 -9.75 9.99 -11.49
C ILE A 91 -10.44 9.43 -10.24
N HIS A 92 -9.79 9.65 -9.10
CA HIS A 92 -10.37 9.56 -7.76
C HIS A 92 -10.36 10.94 -7.11
N GLN A 93 -11.49 11.36 -6.52
CA GLN A 93 -11.56 12.67 -5.85
C GLN A 93 -11.25 12.58 -4.36
N LYS A 94 -11.37 11.38 -3.78
CA LYS A 94 -11.24 11.14 -2.34
C LYS A 94 -10.11 10.16 -1.99
N HIS A 95 -9.67 9.35 -2.94
CA HIS A 95 -8.57 8.41 -2.73
C HIS A 95 -7.26 8.88 -3.36
N TYR A 96 -6.16 8.67 -2.64
CA TYR A 96 -4.80 8.75 -3.15
C TYR A 96 -4.36 7.34 -3.53
N GLU A 97 -3.94 7.12 -4.77
CA GLU A 97 -3.43 5.83 -5.23
C GLU A 97 -1.91 5.82 -5.37
N ASN A 98 -1.33 4.67 -5.07
CA ASN A 98 0.10 4.42 -5.10
C ASN A 98 0.36 3.11 -5.83
N PHE A 99 1.23 3.17 -6.84
CA PHE A 99 1.56 2.04 -7.70
C PHE A 99 2.99 1.61 -7.43
N TYR A 100 3.16 0.37 -6.95
CA TYR A 100 4.48 -0.24 -6.76
C TYR A 100 4.61 -1.50 -7.61
N CYS A 101 5.68 -1.61 -8.38
CA CYS A 101 5.93 -2.80 -9.19
C CYS A 101 6.77 -3.81 -8.41
N ASN A 102 6.17 -4.91 -7.95
CA ASN A 102 6.90 -5.95 -7.23
C ASN A 102 7.81 -6.74 -8.18
N LYS A 103 7.26 -7.16 -9.33
CA LYS A 103 7.97 -7.89 -10.39
C LYS A 103 7.29 -7.71 -11.75
N GLY A 104 7.98 -8.12 -12.81
CA GLY A 104 7.57 -7.85 -14.19
C GLY A 104 7.62 -6.35 -14.49
N SER A 105 6.66 -5.87 -15.27
CA SER A 105 6.55 -4.45 -15.59
C SER A 105 5.16 -4.04 -16.07
N PHE A 106 4.79 -2.80 -15.79
CA PHE A 106 3.59 -2.16 -16.31
C PHE A 106 3.86 -0.70 -16.64
N GLN A 107 3.19 -0.18 -17.66
CA GLN A 107 3.23 1.24 -17.98
C GLN A 107 2.13 1.98 -17.21
N LEU A 108 2.46 3.13 -16.62
CA LEU A 108 1.55 4.01 -15.90
C LEU A 108 1.54 5.37 -16.58
N TRP A 109 0.35 5.92 -16.83
CA TRP A 109 0.14 7.29 -17.31
C TRP A 109 -0.53 8.10 -16.22
N ALA A 110 -0.11 9.36 -16.05
CA ALA A 110 -0.70 10.27 -15.08
C ALA A 110 -0.68 11.73 -15.56
N GLN A 111 -1.73 12.49 -15.27
CA GLN A 111 -1.82 13.92 -15.57
C GLN A 111 -2.60 14.67 -14.47
N GLY A 112 -1.95 15.64 -13.83
CA GLY A 112 -2.60 16.57 -12.91
C GLY A 112 -3.14 17.79 -13.66
N GLY A 113 -4.45 17.99 -13.66
CA GLY A 113 -5.09 19.14 -14.29
C GLY A 113 -4.63 19.39 -15.74
N ASN A 114 -4.08 20.58 -16.01
CA ASN A 114 -3.60 20.99 -17.33
C ASN A 114 -2.09 20.77 -17.53
N ASP A 115 -1.41 20.07 -16.61
CA ASP A 115 0.01 19.84 -16.72
C ASP A 115 0.36 18.85 -17.84
N THR A 116 1.64 18.75 -18.16
CA THR A 116 2.09 17.80 -19.18
C THR A 116 1.90 16.37 -18.69
N GLN A 117 1.07 15.60 -19.40
CA GLN A 117 0.86 14.17 -19.15
C GLN A 117 2.21 13.44 -19.06
N GLN A 118 2.42 12.70 -17.98
CA GLN A 118 3.61 11.89 -17.74
C GLN A 118 3.29 10.42 -17.98
N THR A 119 4.28 9.65 -18.42
CA THR A 119 4.20 8.18 -18.37
C THR A 119 5.55 7.55 -18.08
N ARG A 120 5.55 6.47 -17.32
CA ARG A 120 6.71 5.62 -17.04
C ARG A 120 6.34 4.16 -17.21
N VAL A 121 7.29 3.36 -17.68
CA VAL A 121 7.26 1.90 -17.57
C VAL A 121 7.93 1.54 -16.25
N LEU A 122 7.13 1.07 -15.30
CA LEU A 122 7.58 0.63 -14.00
C LEU A 122 8.02 -0.82 -14.10
N SER A 123 9.21 -1.09 -13.58
CA SER A 123 9.82 -2.42 -13.41
C SER A 123 10.06 -2.70 -11.92
N SER A 124 10.60 -3.87 -11.57
CA SER A 124 10.74 -4.30 -10.17
C SER A 124 11.40 -3.25 -9.25
N GLY A 125 10.63 -2.83 -8.24
CA GLY A 125 10.99 -1.83 -7.24
C GLY A 125 10.67 -0.38 -7.60
N ASP A 126 10.17 -0.12 -8.80
CA ASP A 126 9.75 1.21 -9.23
C ASP A 126 8.41 1.62 -8.62
N TYR A 127 8.24 2.92 -8.44
CA TYR A 127 7.10 3.52 -7.76
C TYR A 127 6.47 4.66 -8.58
N GLY A 128 5.14 4.74 -8.57
CA GLY A 128 4.33 5.81 -9.15
C GLY A 128 3.30 6.34 -8.14
N SER A 129 3.25 7.66 -7.99
CA SER A 129 2.37 8.38 -7.07
C SER A 129 1.25 9.05 -7.83
N VAL A 130 -0.01 8.74 -7.49
CA VAL A 130 -1.21 9.28 -8.13
C VAL A 130 -2.10 9.94 -7.07
N PRO A 131 -1.87 11.24 -6.78
CA PRO A 131 -2.73 12.02 -5.90
C PRO A 131 -4.20 12.06 -6.35
N ARG A 132 -5.08 12.51 -5.46
CA ARG A 132 -6.47 12.85 -5.79
C ARG A 132 -6.54 13.83 -6.97
N ASN A 133 -7.55 13.65 -7.82
CA ASN A 133 -7.82 14.44 -9.03
C ASN A 133 -6.73 14.36 -10.11
N VAL A 134 -5.94 13.28 -10.13
CA VAL A 134 -4.97 13.00 -11.20
C VAL A 134 -5.55 11.94 -12.14
N THR A 135 -5.69 12.30 -13.41
CA THR A 135 -6.14 11.35 -14.45
C THR A 135 -5.06 10.32 -14.68
N HIS A 136 -5.41 9.04 -14.61
CA HIS A 136 -4.45 7.97 -14.78
C HIS A 136 -5.07 6.70 -15.40
N THR A 137 -4.18 5.84 -15.89
CA THR A 137 -4.45 4.48 -16.38
C THR A 137 -3.13 3.70 -16.38
N PHE A 138 -3.19 2.37 -16.45
CA PHE A 138 -2.02 1.51 -16.58
C PHE A 138 -2.20 0.45 -17.67
N GLN A 139 -1.11 -0.19 -18.08
CA GLN A 139 -1.08 -1.31 -19.01
C GLN A 139 -0.01 -2.32 -18.60
N ILE A 140 -0.37 -3.60 -18.55
CA ILE A 140 0.54 -4.67 -18.14
C ILE A 140 1.46 -5.06 -19.31
N GLN A 141 2.78 -5.01 -19.10
CA GLN A 141 3.78 -5.27 -20.14
C GLN A 141 4.33 -6.70 -20.06
N ASP A 142 4.86 -7.13 -18.90
CA ASP A 142 5.49 -8.45 -18.79
C ASP A 142 4.52 -9.58 -18.41
N PRO A 143 4.81 -10.85 -18.79
CA PRO A 143 3.93 -11.99 -18.48
C PRO A 143 3.78 -12.35 -16.99
N ASP A 144 4.76 -12.03 -16.14
CA ASP A 144 4.70 -12.26 -14.69
C ASP A 144 4.78 -10.92 -13.94
N THR A 145 3.79 -10.07 -14.21
CA THR A 145 3.69 -8.76 -13.60
C THR A 145 2.90 -8.82 -12.31
N GLU A 146 3.42 -8.15 -11.28
CA GLU A 146 2.74 -7.95 -10.02
C GLU A 146 2.85 -6.49 -9.58
N MET A 147 1.67 -5.91 -9.34
CA MET A 147 1.49 -4.54 -8.91
C MET A 147 0.89 -4.52 -7.51
N THR A 148 1.61 -3.97 -6.55
CA THR A 148 1.05 -3.62 -5.24
C THR A 148 0.46 -2.22 -5.30
N GLY A 149 -0.85 -2.14 -5.08
CA GLY A 149 -1.59 -0.90 -4.89
C GLY A 149 -1.69 -0.56 -3.40
N VAL A 150 -1.33 0.67 -3.03
CA VAL A 150 -1.66 1.24 -1.72
C VAL A 150 -2.61 2.40 -1.92
N ILE A 151 -3.80 2.32 -1.32
CA ILE A 151 -4.88 3.29 -1.54
C ILE A 151 -5.30 3.88 -0.20
N VAL A 152 -5.38 5.21 -0.12
CA VAL A 152 -5.69 5.94 1.11
C VAL A 152 -6.83 6.92 0.88
N PRO A 153 -7.93 6.90 1.67
CA PRO A 153 -8.20 5.99 2.80
C PRO A 153 -8.54 4.56 2.35
N GLY A 154 -8.72 3.65 3.32
CA GLY A 154 -9.11 2.27 3.05
C GLY A 154 -10.59 2.11 2.74
N GLY A 155 -10.97 0.99 2.11
CA GLY A 155 -12.36 0.69 1.72
C GLY A 155 -12.63 0.82 0.22
N PHE A 156 -11.66 1.31 -0.57
CA PHE A 156 -11.79 1.41 -2.02
C PHE A 156 -11.98 0.05 -2.70
N GLU A 157 -11.59 -1.05 -2.03
CA GLU A 157 -11.71 -2.41 -2.56
C GLU A 157 -13.14 -2.84 -2.93
N ASP A 158 -14.17 -2.16 -2.39
CA ASP A 158 -15.57 -2.38 -2.76
C ASP A 158 -15.82 -2.24 -4.27
N LEU A 159 -15.04 -1.40 -4.96
CA LEU A 159 -15.07 -1.28 -6.42
C LEU A 159 -14.75 -2.62 -7.10
N PHE A 160 -13.69 -3.29 -6.65
CA PHE A 160 -13.24 -4.54 -7.27
C PHE A 160 -14.16 -5.70 -6.90
N TYR A 161 -14.79 -5.67 -5.72
CA TYR A 161 -15.86 -6.62 -5.38
C TYR A 161 -17.10 -6.44 -6.27
N TYR A 162 -17.40 -5.21 -6.68
CA TYR A 162 -18.51 -4.92 -7.59
C TYR A 162 -18.22 -5.30 -9.04
N LEU A 163 -17.03 -4.97 -9.55
CA LEU A 163 -16.65 -5.22 -10.95
C LEU A 163 -16.15 -6.64 -11.21
N GLY A 164 -15.49 -7.23 -10.21
CA GLY A 164 -14.81 -8.51 -10.34
C GLY A 164 -15.74 -9.71 -10.20
N THR A 165 -15.20 -10.87 -10.57
CA THR A 165 -15.79 -12.18 -10.28
C THR A 165 -14.97 -12.86 -9.20
N ASN A 166 -15.62 -13.38 -8.16
CA ASN A 166 -14.93 -14.12 -7.10
C ASN A 166 -14.12 -15.29 -7.67
N ALA A 167 -12.86 -15.39 -7.28
CA ALA A 167 -11.96 -16.45 -7.72
C ALA A 167 -11.61 -17.36 -6.54
N THR A 168 -12.01 -18.64 -6.63
CA THR A 168 -11.69 -19.61 -5.56
C THR A 168 -10.21 -19.92 -5.47
N ASP A 169 -9.51 -19.97 -6.63
CA ASP A 169 -8.07 -20.21 -6.75
C ASP A 169 -7.49 -21.22 -5.73
N THR A 170 -7.97 -22.46 -5.78
CA THR A 170 -7.59 -23.52 -4.83
C THR A 170 -6.08 -23.82 -4.81
N THR A 171 -5.36 -23.44 -5.87
CA THR A 171 -3.92 -23.70 -6.01
C THR A 171 -3.06 -22.49 -5.64
N HIS A 172 -3.66 -21.37 -5.26
CA HIS A 172 -2.96 -20.11 -4.97
C HIS A 172 -2.05 -19.66 -6.13
N THR A 173 -2.53 -19.84 -7.36
CA THR A 173 -1.75 -19.43 -8.54
C THR A 173 -1.77 -17.90 -8.67
N PRO A 174 -0.66 -17.23 -9.05
CA PRO A 174 -0.61 -15.77 -9.07
C PRO A 174 -1.78 -15.13 -9.84
N TYR A 175 -2.08 -15.63 -11.04
CA TYR A 175 -3.24 -15.27 -11.85
C TYR A 175 -3.75 -16.49 -12.61
N ILE A 176 -5.00 -16.46 -13.09
CA ILE A 176 -5.59 -17.57 -13.85
C ILE A 176 -4.97 -17.63 -15.24
N PRO A 177 -4.25 -18.72 -15.62
CA PRO A 177 -3.65 -18.83 -16.95
C PRO A 177 -4.74 -18.82 -18.02
N SER A 178 -4.52 -18.04 -19.09
CA SER A 178 -5.44 -17.94 -20.21
C SER A 178 -4.69 -17.82 -21.53
N SER A 179 -5.38 -18.11 -22.64
CA SER A 179 -4.90 -17.92 -24.01
C SER A 179 -5.67 -16.80 -24.70
N SER A 180 -5.98 -15.72 -23.96
CA SER A 180 -6.83 -14.64 -24.46
C SER A 180 -6.03 -13.67 -25.35
N ASP A 181 -6.50 -13.47 -26.57
CA ASP A 181 -6.03 -12.43 -27.50
C ASP A 181 -6.91 -11.16 -27.41
N SER A 182 -7.53 -10.89 -26.25
CA SER A 182 -8.47 -9.76 -26.12
C SER A 182 -7.73 -8.44 -26.28
N SER A 183 -8.11 -7.67 -27.30
CA SER A 183 -7.51 -6.37 -27.62
C SER A 183 -8.31 -5.18 -27.10
N SER A 184 -9.37 -5.40 -26.32
CA SER A 184 -10.12 -4.33 -25.66
C SER A 184 -9.56 -4.03 -24.29
N THR A 185 -9.69 -2.79 -23.83
CA THR A 185 -9.35 -2.38 -22.47
C THR A 185 -9.99 -3.32 -21.44
N THR A 186 -9.20 -3.76 -20.46
CA THR A 186 -9.66 -4.61 -19.36
C THR A 186 -10.64 -3.85 -18.45
N GLY A 187 -11.63 -4.55 -17.92
CA GLY A 187 -12.58 -4.04 -16.94
C GLY A 187 -13.80 -3.37 -17.57
N PRO A 188 -14.42 -2.39 -16.88
CA PRO A 188 -15.68 -1.81 -17.31
C PRO A 188 -15.52 -1.07 -18.64
N ASP A 189 -16.50 -1.25 -19.54
CA ASP A 189 -16.59 -0.45 -20.77
C ASP A 189 -16.87 1.03 -20.46
N SER A 190 -16.82 1.88 -21.50
CA SER A 190 -17.00 3.33 -21.34
C SER A 190 -18.34 3.73 -20.73
N SER A 191 -19.40 2.96 -21.00
CA SER A 191 -20.73 3.19 -20.43
C SER A 191 -20.74 2.84 -18.94
N THR A 192 -20.16 1.70 -18.57
CA THR A 192 -20.12 1.20 -17.21
C THR A 192 -19.24 2.07 -16.32
N ILE A 193 -18.01 2.38 -16.74
CA ILE A 193 -17.08 3.19 -15.93
C ILE A 193 -17.63 4.59 -15.64
N SER A 194 -18.43 5.15 -16.54
CA SER A 194 -19.10 6.44 -16.36
C SER A 194 -20.18 6.44 -15.27
N THR A 195 -20.55 5.27 -14.74
CA THR A 195 -21.55 5.11 -13.66
C THR A 195 -20.93 4.87 -12.28
N LEU A 196 -19.60 4.78 -12.18
CA LEU A 196 -18.91 4.32 -10.96
C LEU A 196 -18.57 5.43 -9.95
N GLN A 197 -19.17 6.61 -10.08
CA GLN A 197 -18.90 7.76 -9.19
C GLN A 197 -19.17 7.45 -7.72
N SER A 198 -20.11 6.56 -7.41
CA SER A 198 -20.38 6.10 -6.05
C SER A 198 -19.20 5.36 -5.41
N PHE A 199 -18.31 4.80 -6.22
CA PHE A 199 -17.05 4.17 -5.79
C PHE A 199 -15.86 5.14 -5.88
N ASP A 200 -16.11 6.45 -6.05
CA ASP A 200 -15.07 7.46 -6.28
C ASP A 200 -14.27 7.23 -7.57
N VAL A 201 -14.90 6.69 -8.61
CA VAL A 201 -14.32 6.56 -9.95
C VAL A 201 -15.04 7.49 -10.92
N TYR A 202 -14.32 8.45 -11.49
CA TYR A 202 -14.86 9.37 -12.49
C TYR A 202 -14.10 9.19 -13.80
N ALA A 203 -14.82 8.78 -14.84
CA ALA A 203 -14.24 8.45 -16.13
C ALA A 203 -13.71 9.69 -16.86
N GLU A 204 -12.51 9.60 -17.42
CA GLU A 204 -11.86 10.62 -18.23
C GLU A 204 -11.73 10.14 -19.67
N LEU A 205 -12.88 9.92 -20.32
CA LEU A 205 -12.95 9.25 -21.63
C LEU A 205 -12.29 10.03 -22.79
N SER A 206 -12.03 11.32 -22.62
CA SER A 206 -11.27 12.13 -23.58
C SER A 206 -9.76 12.04 -23.40
N PHE A 207 -9.28 11.45 -22.30
CA PHE A 207 -7.86 11.27 -22.06
C PHE A 207 -7.28 10.29 -23.07
N THR A 208 -6.25 10.74 -23.80
CA THR A 208 -5.50 9.89 -24.71
C THR A 208 -4.14 9.62 -24.09
N PRO A 209 -3.86 8.37 -23.65
CA PRO A 209 -2.53 7.99 -23.20
C PRO A 209 -1.52 8.29 -24.31
N ARG A 210 -0.48 9.05 -23.98
CA ARG A 210 0.58 9.41 -24.92
C ARG A 210 1.30 8.15 -25.40
N THR A 211 1.66 8.13 -26.68
CA THR A 211 2.24 6.96 -27.38
C THR A 211 3.67 7.20 -27.87
N ASP A 212 4.34 8.24 -27.37
CA ASP A 212 5.70 8.63 -27.72
C ASP A 212 6.74 8.16 -26.70
N THR A 213 6.46 7.05 -26.02
CA THR A 213 7.32 6.44 -25.01
C THR A 213 8.63 5.98 -25.63
N VAL A 214 9.76 6.42 -25.08
CA VAL A 214 11.10 5.98 -25.48
C VAL A 214 11.89 5.67 -24.20
N ASN A 215 12.58 4.52 -24.17
CA ASN A 215 13.32 4.05 -22.98
C ASN A 215 12.48 4.06 -21.69
N GLY A 216 11.21 3.66 -21.82
CA GLY A 216 10.30 3.54 -20.68
C GLY A 216 9.81 4.86 -20.08
N THR A 217 9.96 6.00 -20.77
CA THR A 217 9.47 7.28 -20.26
C THR A 217 8.99 8.22 -21.37
N ALA A 218 8.05 9.09 -21.03
CA ALA A 218 7.75 10.31 -21.78
C ALA A 218 7.14 11.39 -20.87
N PRO A 219 7.32 12.71 -21.16
CA PRO A 219 8.03 13.28 -22.32
C PRO A 219 9.54 13.08 -22.28
N ALA A 220 10.23 13.37 -23.39
CA ALA A 220 11.68 13.13 -23.52
C ALA A 220 12.55 13.86 -22.47
N ASN A 221 12.08 14.98 -21.93
CA ASN A 221 12.75 15.77 -20.90
C ASN A 221 12.45 15.27 -19.48
N THR A 222 12.54 13.95 -19.26
CA THR A 222 12.29 13.31 -17.96
C THR A 222 13.47 12.48 -17.52
N VAL A 223 13.53 12.18 -16.22
CA VAL A 223 14.57 11.33 -15.62
C VAL A 223 13.91 10.02 -15.19
N TRP A 224 14.29 8.92 -15.84
CA TRP A 224 13.82 7.58 -15.51
C TRP A 224 14.98 6.59 -15.65
N HIS A 225 15.35 5.90 -14.58
CA HIS A 225 16.52 4.99 -14.51
C HIS A 225 17.85 5.59 -14.98
N THR A 226 17.97 6.92 -14.97
CA THR A 226 19.08 7.66 -15.57
C THR A 226 19.61 8.78 -14.68
N GLY A 227 19.04 8.95 -13.48
CA GLY A 227 19.36 10.01 -12.54
C GLY A 227 18.40 10.03 -11.37
N ALA A 228 18.67 10.88 -10.38
CA ALA A 228 17.87 10.98 -9.18
C ALA A 228 16.43 11.44 -9.47
N ASN A 229 15.47 10.87 -8.76
CA ASN A 229 14.08 11.27 -8.75
C ASN A 229 13.75 11.95 -7.43
N ALA A 230 13.09 13.10 -7.49
CA ALA A 230 12.55 13.78 -6.30
C ALA A 230 11.06 13.44 -6.13
N LEU A 231 10.58 13.48 -4.90
CA LEU A 231 9.13 13.55 -4.63
C LEU A 231 8.61 14.89 -5.17
N ALA A 232 7.32 14.94 -5.54
CA ALA A 232 6.72 16.20 -5.95
C ALA A 232 6.76 17.24 -4.82
N ALA A 233 7.16 18.47 -5.16
CA ALA A 233 7.17 19.59 -4.22
C ALA A 233 5.78 20.17 -3.98
N THR A 234 4.86 19.98 -4.93
CA THR A 234 3.48 20.47 -4.88
C THR A 234 2.54 19.28 -4.65
N ALA A 235 1.65 19.38 -3.66
CA ALA A 235 0.60 18.40 -3.46
C ALA A 235 -0.39 18.42 -4.64
N GLY A 236 -0.77 17.24 -5.13
CA GLY A 236 -1.65 17.08 -6.29
C GLY A 236 -0.92 16.73 -7.58
N ASP A 237 0.40 16.92 -7.66
CA ASP A 237 1.18 16.55 -8.84
C ASP A 237 1.55 15.06 -8.80
N PRO A 238 1.35 14.29 -9.89
CA PRO A 238 1.90 12.94 -9.98
C PRO A 238 3.42 12.96 -10.09
N TYR A 239 4.07 11.94 -9.55
CA TYR A 239 5.52 11.75 -9.66
C TYR A 239 5.88 10.26 -9.61
N PHE A 240 7.11 9.96 -10.02
CA PHE A 240 7.61 8.60 -10.17
C PHE A 240 9.01 8.50 -9.61
N ILE A 241 9.32 7.38 -8.95
CA ILE A 241 10.63 7.11 -8.37
C ILE A 241 11.09 5.75 -8.86
N ALA A 242 12.15 5.74 -9.67
CA ALA A 242 12.79 4.49 -10.08
C ALA A 242 13.52 3.85 -8.89
N ASN A 243 13.60 2.54 -8.86
CA ASN A 243 14.19 1.76 -7.77
C ASN A 243 15.61 2.26 -7.42
N GLY A 244 15.79 2.72 -6.18
CA GLY A 244 17.07 3.24 -5.68
C GLY A 244 17.42 4.68 -6.08
N TRP A 245 16.64 5.32 -6.95
CA TRP A 245 16.90 6.67 -7.47
C TRP A 245 16.23 7.80 -6.67
N GLY A 246 15.37 7.48 -5.71
CA GLY A 246 14.78 8.44 -4.77
C GLY A 246 15.75 8.95 -3.69
N PRO A 247 15.35 9.96 -2.90
CA PRO A 247 16.08 10.34 -1.68
C PRO A 247 16.08 9.18 -0.69
N LYS A 248 17.15 9.07 0.11
CA LYS A 248 17.34 7.99 1.09
C LYS A 248 17.92 8.57 2.38
N TYR A 249 17.60 7.92 3.50
CA TYR A 249 18.07 8.30 4.82
C TYR A 249 18.58 7.07 5.56
N LEU A 250 19.78 7.15 6.11
CA LEU A 250 20.39 6.12 6.92
C LEU A 250 20.07 6.38 8.40
N ASN A 251 19.45 5.41 9.06
CA ASN A 251 19.32 5.36 10.50
C ASN A 251 20.24 4.27 11.05
N SER A 252 21.03 4.60 12.06
CA SER A 252 22.06 3.71 12.63
C SER A 252 21.79 3.35 14.10
N GLN A 253 20.58 3.62 14.62
CA GLN A 253 20.28 3.49 16.05
C GLN A 253 20.11 2.02 16.50
N TYR A 254 19.66 1.14 15.60
CA TYR A 254 19.24 -0.22 15.94
C TYR A 254 19.84 -1.29 15.00
N GLY A 255 21.08 -1.05 14.56
CA GLY A 255 21.60 -1.57 13.29
C GLY A 255 21.37 -0.55 12.18
N TYR A 256 21.72 -0.90 10.94
CA TYR A 256 21.55 -0.01 9.81
C TYR A 256 20.20 -0.21 9.14
N GLN A 257 19.48 0.88 8.95
CA GLN A 257 18.23 0.92 8.20
C GLN A 257 18.26 2.08 7.21
N ILE A 258 17.88 1.82 5.96
CA ILE A 258 17.79 2.85 4.92
C ILE A 258 16.32 3.02 4.57
N VAL A 259 15.78 4.21 4.85
CA VAL A 259 14.43 4.59 4.42
C VAL A 259 14.53 5.31 3.09
N ALA A 260 13.76 4.88 2.09
CA ALA A 260 13.58 5.61 0.83
C ALA A 260 12.11 6.09 0.76
N PRO A 261 11.83 7.36 1.09
CA PRO A 261 10.48 7.89 1.13
C PRO A 261 9.83 7.91 -0.26
N PHE A 262 8.54 7.55 -0.30
CA PHE A 262 7.68 7.66 -1.47
C PHE A 262 6.59 8.71 -1.27
N VAL A 263 6.01 8.79 -0.08
CA VAL A 263 5.03 9.82 0.31
C VAL A 263 5.38 10.31 1.70
N THR A 264 5.45 11.64 1.87
CA THR A 264 5.58 12.29 3.18
C THR A 264 4.36 13.18 3.44
N ALA A 265 4.32 13.83 4.60
CA ALA A 265 3.29 14.82 4.94
C ALA A 265 3.10 15.90 3.85
N THR A 266 4.16 16.26 3.11
CA THR A 266 4.10 17.22 2.02
C THR A 266 3.15 16.77 0.90
N GLN A 267 3.23 15.51 0.47
CA GLN A 267 2.39 15.00 -0.62
C GLN A 267 1.04 14.50 -0.09
N ALA A 268 1.03 13.86 1.09
CA ALA A 268 -0.20 13.29 1.67
C ALA A 268 -1.22 14.35 2.08
N GLN A 269 -0.79 15.47 2.66
CA GLN A 269 -1.69 16.51 3.21
C GLN A 269 -2.73 15.87 4.16
N ASP A 270 -4.02 16.17 3.95
CA ASP A 270 -5.13 15.66 4.76
C ASP A 270 -5.41 14.16 4.60
N THR A 271 -4.85 13.49 3.59
CA THR A 271 -4.92 12.01 3.52
C THR A 271 -4.07 11.34 4.62
N ASN A 272 -3.15 12.10 5.23
CA ASN A 272 -2.49 11.81 6.50
C ASN A 272 -1.89 10.39 6.61
N TYR A 273 -0.93 10.10 5.74
CA TYR A 273 -0.17 8.84 5.75
C TYR A 273 1.26 9.07 5.27
N THR A 274 2.14 8.11 5.54
CA THR A 274 3.47 7.98 4.95
C THR A 274 3.60 6.67 4.19
N LEU A 275 4.43 6.68 3.15
CA LEU A 275 4.75 5.49 2.35
C LEU A 275 6.24 5.52 2.00
N SER A 276 6.92 4.39 2.13
CA SER A 276 8.35 4.28 1.85
C SER A 276 8.76 2.83 1.60
N THR A 277 10.02 2.61 1.23
CA THR A 277 10.68 1.33 1.52
C THR A 277 11.63 1.48 2.68
N ILE A 278 11.80 0.40 3.45
CA ILE A 278 12.79 0.31 4.54
C ILE A 278 13.68 -0.89 4.22
N SER A 279 14.96 -0.62 3.93
CA SER A 279 16.01 -1.64 3.84
C SER A 279 16.68 -1.82 5.19
N MET A 280 16.99 -3.05 5.57
CA MET A 280 17.46 -3.39 6.92
C MET A 280 18.70 -4.28 6.85
N SER A 281 19.68 -4.00 7.69
CA SER A 281 20.72 -4.96 8.06
C SER A 281 20.20 -5.94 9.12
N THR A 282 21.02 -6.93 9.48
CA THR A 282 20.81 -7.65 10.75
C THR A 282 20.98 -6.70 11.94
N THR A 283 20.42 -7.06 13.10
CA THR A 283 20.67 -6.35 14.36
C THR A 283 22.00 -6.83 14.97
N PRO A 284 22.96 -5.94 15.25
CA PRO A 284 24.21 -6.32 15.91
C PRO A 284 23.96 -6.94 17.29
N SER A 285 24.82 -7.87 17.72
CA SER A 285 24.63 -8.60 18.98
C SER A 285 24.65 -7.73 20.25
N THR A 286 25.22 -6.52 20.15
CA THR A 286 25.26 -5.52 21.24
C THR A 286 24.02 -4.63 21.29
N VAL A 287 23.16 -4.68 20.26
CA VAL A 287 21.99 -3.83 20.11
C VAL A 287 20.74 -4.61 20.49
N THR A 288 19.87 -3.99 21.29
CA THR A 288 18.56 -4.56 21.61
C THR A 288 17.54 -4.14 20.57
N VAL A 289 16.77 -5.09 20.04
CA VAL A 289 15.66 -4.79 19.12
C VAL A 289 14.62 -3.91 19.84
N PRO A 290 14.33 -2.70 19.32
CA PRO A 290 13.37 -1.79 19.94
C PRO A 290 11.94 -2.32 19.85
N THR A 291 11.13 -2.01 20.87
CA THR A 291 9.67 -2.12 20.81
C THR A 291 9.11 -0.80 20.31
N TRP A 292 8.25 -0.85 19.30
CA TRP A 292 7.57 0.31 18.72
C TRP A 292 6.08 0.28 19.00
N SER A 293 5.45 1.46 19.07
CA SER A 293 4.00 1.63 19.05
C SER A 293 3.68 3.01 18.50
N PHE A 294 2.71 3.11 17.59
CA PHE A 294 2.31 4.34 16.93
C PHE A 294 0.80 4.53 17.02
N PRO A 295 0.28 5.78 17.05
CA PRO A 295 -1.17 6.02 17.12
C PRO A 295 -1.94 5.47 15.91
N GLY A 296 -1.37 5.58 14.71
CA GLY A 296 -1.96 5.08 13.47
C GLY A 296 -1.59 3.63 13.19
N ALA A 297 -2.45 2.92 12.46
CA ALA A 297 -2.13 1.59 11.94
C ALA A 297 -0.99 1.68 10.91
N CYS A 298 -0.18 0.63 10.81
CA CYS A 298 0.83 0.49 9.78
C CYS A 298 0.87 -0.94 9.23
N ALA A 299 1.44 -1.09 8.04
CA ALA A 299 1.65 -2.38 7.41
C ALA A 299 2.93 -2.38 6.61
N PHE A 300 3.48 -3.56 6.38
CA PHE A 300 4.55 -3.71 5.40
C PHE A 300 4.44 -5.01 4.61
N GLN A 301 4.87 -4.96 3.36
CA GLN A 301 5.03 -6.10 2.47
C GLN A 301 6.52 -6.33 2.22
N VAL A 302 7.04 -7.53 2.49
CA VAL A 302 8.46 -7.84 2.24
C VAL A 302 8.71 -7.93 0.74
N GLN A 303 9.76 -7.26 0.26
CA GLN A 303 10.17 -7.25 -1.16
C GLN A 303 11.39 -8.13 -1.39
N GLU A 304 12.34 -8.11 -0.45
CA GLU A 304 13.57 -8.87 -0.49
C GLU A 304 13.96 -9.29 0.93
N GLY A 305 14.57 -10.47 1.07
CA GLY A 305 15.11 -10.94 2.35
C GLY A 305 14.10 -11.69 3.22
N ARG A 306 14.34 -11.68 4.53
CA ARG A 306 13.58 -12.40 5.56
C ARG A 306 13.45 -11.52 6.78
N VAL A 307 12.22 -11.16 7.13
CA VAL A 307 11.93 -10.22 8.23
C VAL A 307 11.10 -10.93 9.28
N VAL A 308 11.56 -10.94 10.52
CA VAL A 308 10.77 -11.43 11.65
C VAL A 308 9.98 -10.28 12.23
N VAL A 309 8.70 -10.50 12.52
CA VAL A 309 7.83 -9.57 13.22
C VAL A 309 7.22 -10.24 14.46
N GLN A 310 7.11 -9.49 15.54
CA GLN A 310 6.38 -9.89 16.75
C GLN A 310 5.40 -8.76 17.09
N ILE A 311 4.10 -9.04 17.13
CA ILE A 311 3.05 -8.02 17.30
C ILE A 311 2.22 -8.36 18.52
N GLY A 312 2.20 -7.49 19.52
CA GLY A 312 1.54 -7.71 20.81
C GLY A 312 1.97 -9.03 21.46
N ASP A 313 0.99 -9.81 21.91
CA ASP A 313 1.18 -11.10 22.57
C ASP A 313 1.36 -12.27 21.59
N TYR A 314 1.32 -12.03 20.28
CA TYR A 314 1.47 -13.10 19.28
C TYR A 314 2.93 -13.57 19.18
N ALA A 315 3.10 -14.84 18.81
CA ALA A 315 4.42 -15.40 18.54
C ALA A 315 5.12 -14.67 17.39
N ALA A 316 6.43 -14.53 17.50
CA ALA A 316 7.26 -13.99 16.43
C ALA A 316 7.11 -14.85 15.16
N THR A 317 6.93 -14.21 14.01
CA THR A 317 6.68 -14.85 12.73
C THR A 317 7.67 -14.30 11.70
N GLU A 318 8.36 -15.18 10.99
CA GLU A 318 9.23 -14.81 9.86
C GLU A 318 8.39 -14.65 8.58
N LEU A 319 8.63 -13.56 7.85
CA LEU A 319 8.02 -13.19 6.58
C LEU A 319 9.07 -13.25 5.46
N GLY A 320 8.66 -13.79 4.31
CA GLY A 320 9.43 -13.82 3.06
C GLY A 320 8.80 -12.93 1.98
N SER A 321 9.29 -13.02 0.75
CA SER A 321 8.87 -12.17 -0.39
C SER A 321 7.34 -12.18 -0.60
N GLY A 322 6.76 -10.98 -0.58
CA GLY A 322 5.34 -10.70 -0.80
C GLY A 322 4.43 -10.90 0.41
N ASP A 323 4.94 -11.48 1.51
CA ASP A 323 4.18 -11.59 2.75
C ASP A 323 3.92 -10.21 3.35
N VAL A 324 2.73 -10.02 3.93
CA VAL A 324 2.28 -8.76 4.52
C VAL A 324 2.07 -8.93 6.03
N ALA A 325 2.59 -8.00 6.81
CA ALA A 325 2.24 -7.83 8.23
C ALA A 325 1.41 -6.56 8.41
N PHE A 326 0.35 -6.65 9.21
CA PHE A 326 -0.48 -5.51 9.61
C PHE A 326 -0.46 -5.33 11.12
N ILE A 327 -0.18 -4.10 11.55
CA ILE A 327 -0.06 -3.70 12.95
C ILE A 327 -1.11 -2.61 13.24
N PRO A 328 -2.11 -2.88 14.09
CA PRO A 328 -3.06 -1.85 14.52
C PRO A 328 -2.40 -0.70 15.27
N GLY A 329 -2.99 0.49 15.18
CA GLY A 329 -2.59 1.64 15.99
C GLY A 329 -2.68 1.34 17.50
N GLY A 330 -1.67 1.77 18.24
CA GLY A 330 -1.52 1.56 19.69
C GLY A 330 -1.00 0.18 20.09
N VAL A 331 -0.85 -0.77 19.17
CA VAL A 331 -0.31 -2.10 19.48
C VAL A 331 1.21 -2.09 19.39
N GLU A 332 1.85 -2.64 20.43
CA GLU A 332 3.30 -2.79 20.45
C GLU A 332 3.77 -3.83 19.45
N PHE A 333 4.90 -3.58 18.79
CA PHE A 333 5.52 -4.55 17.90
C PHE A 333 7.05 -4.42 17.86
N LYS A 334 7.69 -5.50 17.43
CA LYS A 334 9.12 -5.58 17.12
C LYS A 334 9.29 -6.15 15.72
N TYR A 335 10.36 -5.75 15.06
CA TYR A 335 10.80 -6.39 13.83
C TYR A 335 12.32 -6.40 13.75
N TYR A 336 12.88 -7.36 13.01
CA TYR A 336 14.30 -7.41 12.69
C TYR A 336 14.52 -8.24 11.42
N SER A 337 15.63 -7.99 10.74
CA SER A 337 16.03 -8.79 9.57
C SER A 337 16.79 -10.04 10.02
N GLU A 338 16.30 -11.20 9.61
CA GLU A 338 16.99 -12.48 9.69
C GLU A 338 17.94 -12.69 8.50
N ALA A 339 17.62 -12.09 7.35
CA ALA A 339 18.57 -12.00 6.23
C ALA A 339 19.62 -10.92 6.50
N TYR A 340 20.79 -11.03 5.85
CA TYR A 340 21.82 -9.98 5.91
C TYR A 340 21.35 -8.64 5.37
N PHE A 341 20.45 -8.68 4.38
CA PHE A 341 19.77 -7.55 3.81
C PHE A 341 18.31 -7.95 3.58
N SER A 342 17.38 -7.12 4.06
CA SER A 342 15.96 -7.20 3.70
C SER A 342 15.46 -5.85 3.25
N LYS A 343 14.45 -5.81 2.40
CA LYS A 343 13.74 -4.60 2.00
C LYS A 343 12.24 -4.83 2.08
N VAL A 344 11.50 -3.90 2.68
CA VAL A 344 10.03 -3.94 2.76
C VAL A 344 9.43 -2.67 2.16
N LEU A 345 8.24 -2.78 1.56
CA LEU A 345 7.36 -1.64 1.27
C LEU A 345 6.55 -1.39 2.54
N PHE A 346 6.57 -0.16 3.05
CA PHE A 346 5.98 0.21 4.34
C PHE A 346 4.98 1.36 4.18
N VAL A 347 3.80 1.23 4.77
CA VAL A 347 2.77 2.27 4.84
C VAL A 347 2.37 2.51 6.30
N SER A 348 2.17 3.77 6.69
CA SER A 348 1.64 4.14 8.00
C SER A 348 0.57 5.20 7.88
N SER A 349 -0.52 5.02 8.62
CA SER A 349 -1.46 6.11 8.90
C SER A 349 -0.85 7.10 9.89
N GLY A 350 -1.08 8.39 9.69
CA GLY A 350 -0.44 9.47 10.43
C GLY A 350 0.83 10.00 9.76
N SER A 351 1.30 11.16 10.21
CA SER A 351 2.52 11.82 9.72
C SER A 351 3.83 11.33 10.36
N ASP A 352 3.73 10.58 11.46
CA ASP A 352 4.83 10.29 12.38
C ASP A 352 4.99 8.79 12.63
N GLY A 353 4.78 7.98 11.59
CA GLY A 353 4.98 6.53 11.62
C GLY A 353 6.45 6.10 11.74
N LEU A 354 6.69 4.79 11.69
CA LEU A 354 8.02 4.19 11.84
C LEU A 354 9.04 4.77 10.86
N ASP A 355 8.70 4.84 9.58
CA ASP A 355 9.59 5.34 8.54
C ASP A 355 10.00 6.79 8.79
N GLN A 356 9.04 7.67 9.12
CA GLN A 356 9.35 9.06 9.46
C GLN A 356 10.21 9.14 10.74
N LYS A 357 9.97 8.31 11.76
CA LYS A 357 10.85 8.26 12.95
C LYS A 357 12.27 7.81 12.65
N LEU A 358 12.44 6.86 11.73
CA LEU A 358 13.76 6.44 11.29
C LEU A 358 14.46 7.55 10.50
N VAL A 359 13.73 8.27 9.63
CA VAL A 359 14.23 9.45 8.90
C VAL A 359 14.67 10.55 9.88
N ASP A 360 13.81 10.95 10.82
CA ASP A 360 14.09 12.02 11.79
C ASP A 360 15.29 11.70 12.69
N GLY A 361 15.47 10.41 13.03
CA GLY A 361 16.58 9.92 13.84
C GLY A 361 17.84 9.55 13.04
N GLY A 362 17.82 9.75 11.73
CA GLY A 362 18.89 9.38 10.80
C GLY A 362 19.56 10.58 10.12
N GLU A 363 20.22 10.32 9.00
CA GLU A 363 20.90 11.31 8.16
C GLU A 363 20.66 11.04 6.68
N GLU A 364 20.80 12.07 5.83
CA GLU A 364 20.72 11.89 4.38
C GLU A 364 21.78 10.89 3.89
N TRP A 365 21.37 10.00 2.99
CA TRP A 365 22.20 8.91 2.52
C TRP A 365 22.11 8.75 1.00
N SER A 366 23.25 8.51 0.36
CA SER A 366 23.35 8.50 -1.11
C SER A 366 23.42 7.10 -1.73
N SER A 367 23.45 6.05 -0.91
CA SER A 367 23.56 4.66 -1.36
C SER A 367 22.31 3.84 -1.01
N VAL A 368 22.07 2.76 -1.75
CA VAL A 368 21.07 1.74 -1.37
C VAL A 368 21.64 0.71 -0.39
N SER A 369 22.97 0.66 -0.25
CA SER A 369 23.69 -0.16 0.72
C SER A 369 24.03 0.66 1.96
N PHE A 370 23.98 0.02 3.12
CA PHE A 370 24.49 0.57 4.38
C PHE A 370 26.02 0.39 4.48
N PRO A 371 26.69 1.06 5.46
CA PRO A 371 28.13 0.90 5.68
C PRO A 371 28.56 -0.56 5.92
N ALA A 372 29.81 -0.87 5.59
CA ALA A 372 30.37 -2.22 5.75
C ALA A 372 30.73 -2.56 7.22
N ASP A 373 30.85 -1.55 8.08
CA ASP A 373 31.29 -1.66 9.47
C ASP A 373 30.26 -1.03 10.42
N TRP A 374 30.08 -1.60 11.62
CA TRP A 374 29.13 -1.13 12.65
C TRP A 374 29.59 0.11 13.42
#